data_AF-A0A1G7V0H6-F1
#
_entry.id   AF-A0A1G7V0H6-F1
#
_cell.length_a   1.000
_cell.length_b   1.000
_cell.length_c   1.000
_cell.angle_alpha   90.00
_cell.angle_beta   90.00
_cell.angle_gamma   90.00
#
_symmetry.space_group_name_H-M   'P 1'
#
loop_
_entity.id
_entity.type
_entity.pdbx_description
1 polymer ?
#
loop_
_entity_poly.entity_id
_entity_poly.type
_entity_poly.pdbx_seq_one_letter_code
_entity_poly.pdbx_strand_id
1 'polypeptide(L)'
;MRSIFIGAAVLAPALSYAAGFDCAKASTPIEKAICASPGVSALDGELGDAFKTALAGHPDKADALKLDQRHWLASRDEAISSQIRDEPGKTLSGDVARYRDRIDFLKGLDAPVPKPLDVIAAALPKLSGSQYDVLHGLAAKGVPLVVAKSSDMSKPSDFPYEADKTVADALTEGSGDAQYRVLAGSPVSSVYSLQGTANCWSETPFRIEGKKAIAVEAPDAWGADCMSSHELVKIAGDYAAVVVGYGGADELRVQAARWEGKAFGKDALLVARFDHTLSMKGSACAPKQSPCDDFAATAMTVANRFDRSPLADTLARLPQGADKAAHAAAYAAATADDGMAAKKSQTRPSLPDFGTGYTAGSMADYSAEGTLFPLTFRGETLLGYIDHGHVGWRVNDDWIVSAWRLKAGQLEPVASAYIEVKRGAFLLSSMVPVPAPDPH
;
A
#
# COMPACT_ATOMS: atom_id res chain seq x y z
N MET A 1 -33.33 -10.83 66.43
CA MET A 1 -32.57 -11.15 65.20
C MET A 1 -32.60 -9.93 64.30
N ARG A 2 -31.46 -9.29 64.04
CA ARG A 2 -31.33 -8.16 63.11
C ARG A 2 -30.99 -8.72 61.74
N SER A 3 -31.95 -8.68 60.81
CA SER A 3 -31.74 -9.11 59.43
C SER A 3 -30.93 -8.07 58.68
N ILE A 4 -29.71 -8.44 58.30
CA ILE A 4 -28.83 -7.68 57.42
C ILE A 4 -29.32 -7.95 55.98
N PHE A 5 -29.90 -6.94 55.34
CA PHE A 5 -30.18 -7.00 53.90
C PHE A 5 -28.87 -6.77 53.15
N ILE A 6 -28.36 -7.83 52.51
CA ILE A 6 -27.26 -7.76 51.54
C ILE A 6 -27.84 -7.11 50.28
N GLY A 7 -27.46 -5.85 50.03
CA GLY A 7 -27.79 -5.15 48.80
C GLY A 7 -27.06 -5.80 47.63
N ALA A 8 -27.81 -6.37 46.69
CA ALA A 8 -27.28 -6.85 45.42
C ALA A 8 -26.78 -5.65 44.61
N ALA A 9 -25.47 -5.56 44.41
CA ALA A 9 -24.87 -4.62 43.47
C ALA A 9 -25.27 -5.05 42.04
N VAL A 10 -26.19 -4.30 41.43
CA VAL A 10 -26.49 -4.41 40.01
C VAL A 10 -25.29 -3.86 39.24
N LEU A 11 -24.44 -4.75 38.71
CA LEU A 11 -23.51 -4.37 37.65
C LEU A 11 -24.33 -4.02 36.40
N ALA A 12 -24.50 -2.74 36.14
CA ALA A 12 -24.95 -2.29 34.83
C ALA A 12 -23.91 -2.71 33.78
N PRO A 13 -24.30 -3.31 32.65
CA PRO A 13 -23.37 -3.55 31.56
C PRO A 13 -22.83 -2.18 31.09
N ALA A 14 -21.52 -2.05 31.00
CA ALA A 14 -20.92 -0.91 30.32
C ALA A 14 -21.47 -0.91 28.89
N LEU A 15 -22.24 0.10 28.54
CA LEU A 15 -22.62 0.38 27.16
C LEU A 15 -21.31 0.71 26.42
N SER A 16 -20.68 -0.30 25.83
CA SER A 16 -19.49 -0.16 25.01
C SER A 16 -19.88 0.46 23.67
N TYR A 17 -20.27 1.74 23.67
CA TYR A 17 -20.21 2.53 22.45
C TYR A 17 -18.76 2.90 22.24
N ALA A 18 -18.14 2.38 21.19
CA ALA A 18 -17.43 3.26 20.27
C ALA A 18 -17.01 2.62 18.93
N ALA A 19 -17.52 1.47 18.47
CA ALA A 19 -17.38 1.11 17.04
C ALA A 19 -18.33 1.96 16.18
N GLY A 20 -18.04 2.13 14.88
CA GLY A 20 -18.91 2.84 13.94
C GLY A 20 -20.25 2.13 13.68
N PHE A 21 -20.46 0.97 14.31
CA PHE A 21 -21.63 0.11 14.24
C PHE A 21 -21.98 -0.48 15.62
N ASP A 22 -23.16 -1.10 15.71
CA ASP A 22 -23.62 -1.74 16.94
C ASP A 22 -22.92 -3.09 17.16
N CYS A 23 -21.99 -3.14 18.12
CA CYS A 23 -21.24 -4.36 18.45
C CYS A 23 -22.12 -5.53 18.88
N ALA A 24 -23.34 -5.30 19.39
CA ALA A 24 -24.26 -6.39 19.70
C ALA A 24 -24.82 -7.09 18.44
N LYS A 25 -24.69 -6.44 17.27
CA LYS A 25 -25.12 -6.96 15.96
C LYS A 25 -23.95 -7.44 15.10
N ALA A 26 -22.72 -7.43 15.63
CA ALA A 26 -21.54 -7.90 14.93
C ALA A 26 -21.71 -9.37 14.50
N SER A 27 -21.58 -9.61 13.19
CA SER A 27 -21.87 -10.88 12.54
C SER A 27 -20.61 -11.49 11.91
N THR A 28 -19.76 -10.65 11.31
CA THR A 28 -18.54 -11.10 10.62
C THR A 28 -17.37 -11.28 11.60
N PRO A 29 -16.36 -12.10 11.26
CA PRO A 29 -15.12 -12.20 12.05
C PRO A 29 -14.43 -10.84 12.23
N ILE A 30 -14.44 -10.00 11.20
CA ILE A 30 -13.88 -8.64 11.22
C ILE A 30 -14.61 -7.76 12.23
N GLU A 31 -15.94 -7.68 12.16
CA GLU A 31 -16.75 -6.88 13.09
C GLU A 31 -16.53 -7.32 14.53
N LYS A 32 -16.49 -8.63 14.77
CA LYS A 32 -16.24 -9.21 16.09
C LYS A 32 -14.85 -8.86 16.62
N ALA A 33 -13.83 -8.89 15.76
CA ALA A 33 -12.46 -8.54 16.14
C ALA A 33 -12.31 -7.05 16.48
N ILE A 34 -12.95 -6.16 15.71
CA ILE A 34 -13.04 -4.72 16.02
C ILE A 34 -13.68 -4.52 17.39
N CYS A 35 -14.86 -5.13 17.62
CA CYS A 35 -15.58 -5.00 18.88
C CYS A 35 -14.84 -5.59 20.09
N ALA A 36 -14.05 -6.65 19.88
CA ALA A 36 -13.23 -7.27 20.92
C ALA A 36 -11.96 -6.46 21.26
N SER A 37 -11.65 -5.41 20.49
CA SER A 37 -10.42 -4.62 20.61
C SER A 37 -10.75 -3.16 20.98
N PRO A 38 -10.80 -2.78 22.28
CA PRO A 38 -11.35 -1.49 22.71
C PRO A 38 -10.73 -0.26 22.02
N GLY A 39 -9.41 -0.26 21.81
CA GLY A 39 -8.71 0.84 21.12
C GLY A 39 -9.11 0.97 19.65
N VAL A 40 -9.17 -0.15 18.92
CA VAL A 40 -9.59 -0.18 17.51
C VAL A 40 -11.08 0.11 17.38
N SER A 41 -11.89 -0.42 18.28
CA SER A 41 -13.32 -0.08 18.38
C SER A 41 -13.48 1.43 18.45
N ALA A 42 -12.82 2.12 19.39
CA ALA A 42 -12.91 3.58 19.53
C ALA A 42 -12.48 4.35 18.28
N LEU A 43 -11.41 3.91 17.61
CA LEU A 43 -10.96 4.49 16.34
C LEU A 43 -12.01 4.29 15.22
N ASP A 44 -12.70 3.17 15.19
CA ASP A 44 -13.75 2.89 14.21
C ASP A 44 -14.97 3.80 14.37
N GLY A 45 -15.37 4.11 15.61
CA GLY A 45 -16.39 5.13 15.87
C GLY A 45 -15.93 6.54 15.49
N GLU A 46 -14.72 6.93 15.87
CA GLU A 46 -14.15 8.25 15.51
C GLU A 46 -14.10 8.42 13.98
N LEU A 47 -13.69 7.38 13.25
CA LEU A 47 -13.68 7.37 11.79
C LEU A 47 -15.09 7.51 11.22
N GLY A 48 -16.06 6.77 11.77
CA GLY A 48 -17.46 6.87 11.36
C GLY A 48 -18.02 8.29 11.48
N ASP A 49 -17.67 9.01 12.55
CA ASP A 49 -18.10 10.39 12.75
C ASP A 49 -17.34 11.39 11.88
N ALA A 50 -16.03 11.20 11.68
CA ALA A 50 -15.24 11.98 10.73
C ALA A 50 -15.79 11.83 9.30
N PHE A 51 -16.17 10.62 8.89
CA PHE A 51 -16.73 10.36 7.57
C PHE A 51 -18.10 11.02 7.36
N LYS A 52 -19.01 10.94 8.36
CA LYS A 52 -20.30 11.65 8.31
C LYS A 52 -20.10 13.16 8.20
N THR A 53 -19.15 13.71 8.96
CA THR A 53 -18.81 15.14 8.93
C THR A 53 -18.30 15.54 7.55
N ALA A 54 -17.37 14.78 6.97
CA ALA A 54 -16.85 15.03 5.62
C ALA A 54 -17.96 14.99 4.55
N LEU A 55 -18.87 14.02 4.63
CA LEU A 55 -20.01 13.93 3.70
C LEU A 55 -20.96 15.12 3.81
N ALA A 56 -21.22 15.60 5.03
CA ALA A 56 -22.09 16.76 5.26
C ALA A 56 -21.43 18.08 4.81
N GLY A 57 -20.12 18.22 5.02
CA GLY A 57 -19.34 19.41 4.65
C GLY A 57 -19.02 19.52 3.16
N HIS A 58 -18.99 18.40 2.44
CA HIS A 58 -18.60 18.35 1.01
C HIS A 58 -19.61 17.58 0.15
N PRO A 59 -20.87 18.06 0.02
CA PRO A 59 -21.88 17.40 -0.79
C PRO A 59 -21.48 17.25 -2.26
N ASP A 60 -20.64 18.16 -2.79
CA ASP A 60 -20.06 18.11 -4.14
C ASP A 60 -19.04 16.97 -4.32
N LYS A 61 -18.43 16.49 -3.23
CA LYS A 61 -17.44 15.39 -3.22
C LYS A 61 -18.02 14.07 -2.71
N ALA A 62 -19.34 13.99 -2.48
CA ALA A 62 -19.97 12.87 -1.79
C ALA A 62 -19.72 11.50 -2.45
N ASP A 63 -19.72 11.43 -3.78
CA ASP A 63 -19.49 10.16 -4.49
C ASP A 63 -18.03 9.72 -4.41
N ALA A 64 -17.09 10.66 -4.53
CA ALA A 64 -15.66 10.42 -4.35
C ALA A 64 -15.36 9.94 -2.92
N LEU A 65 -15.93 10.60 -1.91
CA LEU A 65 -15.82 10.21 -0.49
C LEU A 65 -16.35 8.79 -0.24
N LYS A 66 -17.53 8.44 -0.78
CA LYS A 66 -18.10 7.11 -0.61
C LYS A 66 -17.28 6.04 -1.32
N LEU A 67 -16.74 6.33 -2.51
CA LEU A 67 -15.92 5.39 -3.25
C LEU A 67 -14.60 5.13 -2.52
N ASP A 68 -13.89 6.19 -2.17
CA ASP A 68 -12.66 6.12 -1.40
C ASP A 68 -12.85 5.42 -0.03
N GLN A 69 -13.98 5.67 0.63
CA GLN A 69 -14.33 4.95 1.86
C GLN A 69 -14.48 3.45 1.59
N ARG A 70 -15.11 3.01 0.51
CA ARG A 70 -15.21 1.57 0.17
C ARG A 70 -13.84 0.94 -0.05
N HIS A 71 -12.93 1.63 -0.73
CA HIS A 71 -11.55 1.15 -0.92
C HIS A 71 -10.85 0.97 0.41
N TRP A 72 -10.95 1.97 1.29
CA TRP A 72 -10.38 1.86 2.64
C TRP A 72 -11.00 0.72 3.47
N LEU A 73 -12.32 0.50 3.40
CA LEU A 73 -12.97 -0.62 4.08
C LEU A 73 -12.43 -1.97 3.57
N ALA A 74 -12.22 -2.13 2.27
CA ALA A 74 -11.64 -3.35 1.68
C ALA A 74 -10.22 -3.62 2.20
N SER A 75 -9.33 -2.61 2.16
CA SER A 75 -7.96 -2.75 2.68
C SER A 75 -7.94 -2.99 4.19
N ARG A 76 -8.86 -2.38 4.95
CA ARG A 76 -8.99 -2.63 6.39
C ARG A 76 -9.39 -4.08 6.66
N ASP A 77 -10.41 -4.56 5.97
CA ASP A 77 -10.93 -5.90 6.18
C ASP A 77 -9.87 -6.96 5.84
N GLU A 78 -9.05 -6.71 4.81
CA GLU A 78 -7.87 -7.52 4.47
C GLU A 78 -6.82 -7.53 5.59
N ALA A 79 -6.41 -6.34 6.06
CA ALA A 79 -5.40 -6.20 7.12
C ALA A 79 -5.85 -6.87 8.44
N ILE A 80 -7.13 -6.71 8.81
CA ILE A 80 -7.71 -7.36 9.99
C ILE A 80 -7.80 -8.87 9.78
N SER A 81 -8.20 -9.33 8.60
CA SER A 81 -8.22 -10.76 8.27
C SER A 81 -6.84 -11.40 8.41
N SER A 82 -5.80 -10.72 7.91
CA SER A 82 -4.42 -11.14 8.05
C SER A 82 -4.02 -11.26 9.51
N GLN A 83 -4.24 -10.21 10.32
CA GLN A 83 -3.88 -10.24 11.73
C GLN A 83 -4.64 -11.34 12.50
N ILE A 84 -5.93 -11.54 12.26
CA ILE A 84 -6.73 -12.61 12.90
C ILE A 84 -6.14 -13.99 12.59
N ARG A 85 -5.66 -14.21 11.36
CA ARG A 85 -5.08 -15.48 10.95
C ARG A 85 -3.72 -15.70 11.61
N ASP A 86 -2.87 -14.68 11.65
CA ASP A 86 -1.49 -14.79 12.14
C ASP A 86 -1.45 -14.83 13.68
N GLU A 87 -2.41 -14.17 14.33
CA GLU A 87 -2.52 -14.09 15.79
C GLU A 87 -3.93 -14.47 16.30
N PRO A 88 -4.37 -15.73 16.14
CA PRO A 88 -5.74 -16.12 16.48
C PRO A 88 -6.08 -15.86 17.96
N GLY A 89 -7.19 -15.14 18.18
CA GLY A 89 -7.69 -14.82 19.52
C GLY A 89 -6.96 -13.68 20.22
N LYS A 90 -5.99 -13.01 19.57
CA LYS A 90 -5.41 -11.76 20.06
C LYS A 90 -6.30 -10.57 19.69
N THR A 91 -6.20 -9.50 20.47
CA THR A 91 -6.80 -8.21 20.13
C THR A 91 -6.03 -7.59 18.97
N LEU A 92 -6.73 -6.81 18.14
CA LEU A 92 -6.12 -6.09 17.03
C LEU A 92 -5.06 -5.09 17.51
N SER A 93 -4.03 -4.89 16.69
CA SER A 93 -2.98 -3.91 17.00
C SER A 93 -3.54 -2.49 16.89
N GLY A 94 -2.94 -1.52 17.60
CA GLY A 94 -3.38 -0.12 17.53
C GLY A 94 -3.23 0.49 16.13
N ASP A 95 -2.29 -0.04 15.35
CA ASP A 95 -1.94 0.46 14.01
C ASP A 95 -2.60 -0.33 12.87
N VAL A 96 -3.40 -1.35 13.18
CA VAL A 96 -4.10 -2.16 12.18
C VAL A 96 -4.86 -1.27 11.22
N ALA A 97 -4.76 -1.54 9.92
CA ALA A 97 -5.44 -0.79 8.86
C ALA A 97 -5.23 0.74 8.84
N ARG A 98 -4.28 1.28 9.63
CA ARG A 98 -3.96 2.71 9.72
C ARG A 98 -5.19 3.59 9.94
N TYR A 99 -6.02 3.26 10.94
CA TYR A 99 -7.22 4.03 11.29
C TYR A 99 -6.94 5.52 11.51
N ARG A 100 -5.84 5.86 12.21
CA ARG A 100 -5.45 7.26 12.49
C ARG A 100 -5.23 8.05 11.21
N ASP A 101 -4.45 7.52 10.27
CA ASP A 101 -4.22 8.14 8.96
C ASP A 101 -5.52 8.44 8.24
N ARG A 102 -6.49 7.51 8.29
CA ARG A 102 -7.78 7.69 7.63
C ARG A 102 -8.61 8.79 8.29
N ILE A 103 -8.64 8.82 9.62
CA ILE A 103 -9.34 9.87 10.38
C ILE A 103 -8.73 11.24 10.05
N ASP A 104 -7.40 11.33 10.07
CA ASP A 104 -6.69 12.57 9.81
C ASP A 104 -6.88 13.04 8.36
N PHE A 105 -6.89 12.10 7.40
CA PHE A 105 -7.25 12.40 6.00
C PHE A 105 -8.63 13.05 5.89
N LEU A 106 -9.66 12.47 6.55
CA LEU A 106 -11.02 13.00 6.49
C LEU A 106 -11.15 14.36 7.18
N LYS A 107 -10.43 14.59 8.28
CA LYS A 107 -10.42 15.86 9.01
C LYS A 107 -9.64 16.97 8.28
N GLY A 108 -8.66 16.60 7.45
CA GLY A 108 -7.78 17.52 6.75
C GLY A 108 -8.29 18.04 5.40
N LEU A 109 -9.50 17.66 4.95
CA LEU A 109 -10.00 17.95 3.60
C LEU A 109 -10.06 19.45 3.26
N ASP A 110 -10.23 20.30 4.27
CA ASP A 110 -10.30 21.76 4.13
C ASP A 110 -8.98 22.47 4.47
N ALA A 111 -7.96 21.73 4.88
CA ALA A 111 -6.68 22.32 5.25
C ALA A 111 -6.01 22.95 4.01
N PRO A 112 -5.50 24.18 4.12
CA PRO A 112 -4.85 24.85 2.99
C PRO A 112 -3.58 24.08 2.61
N VAL A 113 -3.40 23.86 1.31
CA VAL A 113 -2.20 23.20 0.79
C VAL A 113 -1.08 24.25 0.70
N PRO A 114 0.04 24.09 1.45
CA PRO A 114 1.14 25.05 1.43
C PRO A 114 1.99 24.90 0.15
N LYS A 115 2.78 25.94 -0.16
CA LYS A 115 3.80 25.84 -1.20
C LYS A 115 4.95 24.90 -0.76
N PRO A 116 5.50 24.07 -1.66
CA PRO A 116 5.16 23.94 -3.07
C PRO A 116 4.13 22.85 -3.39
N LEU A 117 3.50 22.23 -2.38
CA LEU A 117 2.53 21.15 -2.56
C LEU A 117 1.26 21.61 -3.29
N ASP A 118 0.94 22.90 -3.26
CA ASP A 118 -0.17 23.51 -4.01
C ASP A 118 -0.10 23.20 -5.51
N VAL A 119 1.10 23.22 -6.09
CA VAL A 119 1.34 22.88 -7.50
C VAL A 119 1.10 21.40 -7.77
N ILE A 120 1.52 20.51 -6.87
CA ILE A 120 1.31 19.07 -6.99
C ILE A 120 -0.18 18.75 -6.83
N ALA A 121 -0.83 19.31 -5.81
CA ALA A 121 -2.26 19.15 -5.55
C ALA A 121 -3.11 19.54 -6.77
N ALA A 122 -2.81 20.68 -7.40
CA ALA A 122 -3.48 21.13 -8.61
C ALA A 122 -3.27 20.20 -9.83
N ALA A 123 -2.22 19.37 -9.81
CA ALA A 123 -1.88 18.46 -10.90
C ALA A 123 -2.35 17.01 -10.68
N LEU A 124 -2.85 16.65 -9.49
CA LEU A 124 -3.29 15.29 -9.16
C LEU A 124 -4.28 14.67 -10.16
N PRO A 125 -5.28 15.41 -10.71
CA PRO A 125 -6.17 14.85 -11.73
C PRO A 125 -5.47 14.36 -13.00
N LYS A 126 -4.23 14.80 -13.25
CA LYS A 126 -3.42 14.37 -14.40
C LYS A 126 -2.74 13.02 -14.19
N LEU A 127 -2.79 12.42 -13.00
CA LEU A 127 -2.05 11.20 -12.64
C LEU A 127 -2.76 9.88 -12.93
N SER A 128 -3.94 9.90 -13.56
CA SER A 128 -4.59 8.66 -13.99
C SER A 128 -3.69 7.84 -14.90
N GLY A 129 -3.61 6.53 -14.64
CA GLY A 129 -2.72 5.58 -15.31
C GLY A 129 -1.23 5.69 -14.94
N SER A 130 -0.82 6.63 -14.09
CA SER A 130 0.57 6.79 -13.63
C SER A 130 0.68 6.43 -12.15
N GLN A 131 1.24 5.26 -11.86
CA GLN A 131 1.46 4.79 -10.48
C GLN A 131 2.85 5.12 -9.95
N TYR A 132 3.86 4.88 -10.77
CA TYR A 132 5.26 5.06 -10.42
C TYR A 132 5.82 6.34 -11.01
N ASP A 133 6.95 6.79 -10.45
CA ASP A 133 7.70 7.96 -10.92
C ASP A 133 6.84 9.23 -11.07
N VAL A 134 6.09 9.53 -10.02
CA VAL A 134 5.04 10.56 -10.02
C VAL A 134 5.60 11.93 -10.40
N LEU A 135 6.74 12.33 -9.84
CA LEU A 135 7.27 13.68 -10.08
C LEU A 135 7.74 13.85 -11.53
N HIS A 136 8.49 12.90 -12.09
CA HIS A 136 8.88 12.98 -13.51
C HIS A 136 7.65 12.87 -14.42
N GLY A 137 6.65 12.06 -14.07
CA GLY A 137 5.38 11.98 -14.78
C GLY A 137 4.63 13.30 -14.80
N LEU A 138 4.61 14.05 -13.69
CA LEU A 138 4.04 15.40 -13.63
C LEU A 138 4.83 16.39 -14.47
N ALA A 139 6.16 16.36 -14.41
CA ALA A 139 7.03 17.21 -15.23
C ALA A 139 6.78 16.98 -16.73
N ALA A 140 6.69 15.72 -17.17
CA ALA A 140 6.36 15.35 -18.54
C ALA A 140 4.98 15.85 -19.00
N LYS A 141 4.05 16.08 -18.05
CA LYS A 141 2.72 16.66 -18.29
C LYS A 141 2.68 18.20 -18.14
N GLY A 142 3.85 18.84 -18.19
CA GLY A 142 4.00 20.30 -18.22
C GLY A 142 3.78 20.99 -16.88
N VAL A 143 3.79 20.25 -15.77
CA VAL A 143 3.85 20.87 -14.43
C VAL A 143 5.22 21.55 -14.29
N PRO A 144 5.31 22.79 -13.75
CA PRO A 144 6.56 23.53 -13.62
C PRO A 144 7.43 22.93 -12.50
N LEU A 145 7.90 21.72 -12.73
CA LEU A 145 8.61 20.88 -11.79
C LEU A 145 9.85 20.32 -12.49
N VAL A 146 10.99 20.41 -11.81
CA VAL A 146 12.26 19.80 -12.23
C VAL A 146 12.79 18.97 -11.08
N VAL A 147 13.02 17.69 -11.33
CA VAL A 147 13.63 16.77 -10.36
C VAL A 147 15.15 16.83 -10.52
N ALA A 148 15.87 16.88 -9.41
CA ALA A 148 17.32 16.79 -9.40
C ALA A 148 17.77 15.42 -9.93
N LYS A 149 18.89 15.39 -10.64
CA LYS A 149 19.49 14.14 -11.08
C LYS A 149 20.46 13.62 -10.04
N SER A 150 20.70 12.32 -10.03
CA SER A 150 21.89 11.78 -9.39
C SER A 150 23.14 12.29 -10.10
N SER A 151 24.23 12.45 -9.37
CA SER A 151 25.53 12.75 -9.96
C SER A 151 26.13 11.54 -10.69
N ASP A 152 27.14 11.78 -11.51
CA ASP A 152 27.96 10.73 -12.13
C ASP A 152 29.27 10.52 -11.35
N MET A 153 29.24 10.64 -10.02
CA MET A 153 30.44 10.54 -9.20
C MET A 153 30.91 9.09 -9.11
N SER A 154 32.20 8.87 -9.40
CA SER A 154 32.86 7.57 -9.25
C SER A 154 33.65 7.44 -7.95
N LYS A 155 34.06 8.59 -7.38
CA LYS A 155 34.82 8.68 -6.14
C LYS A 155 34.54 10.00 -5.43
N PRO A 156 34.74 10.09 -4.10
CA PRO A 156 34.46 11.31 -3.33
C PRO A 156 35.13 12.59 -3.87
N SER A 157 36.33 12.47 -4.47
CA SER A 157 37.05 13.63 -5.04
C SER A 157 36.39 14.23 -6.28
N ASP A 158 35.40 13.56 -6.88
CA ASP A 158 34.62 14.07 -8.00
C ASP A 158 33.56 15.09 -7.53
N PHE A 159 33.35 15.22 -6.22
CA PHE A 159 32.46 16.22 -5.63
C PHE A 159 32.94 17.64 -5.94
N PRO A 160 32.10 18.52 -6.52
CA PRO A 160 32.56 19.78 -7.09
C PRO A 160 32.71 20.92 -6.06
N TYR A 161 32.35 20.69 -4.79
CA TYR A 161 32.34 21.72 -3.74
C TYR A 161 33.38 21.44 -2.65
N GLU A 162 33.83 22.51 -2.00
CA GLU A 162 34.59 22.46 -0.76
C GLU A 162 33.63 22.06 0.37
N ALA A 163 33.60 20.76 0.70
CA ALA A 163 32.78 20.18 1.75
C ALA A 163 33.26 20.61 3.15
N ASP A 164 32.32 20.95 4.04
CA ASP A 164 32.59 20.97 5.47
C ASP A 164 32.80 19.54 6.01
N LYS A 165 33.10 19.41 7.30
CA LYS A 165 33.37 18.11 7.92
C LYS A 165 32.20 17.13 7.75
N THR A 166 30.97 17.58 7.98
CA THR A 166 29.79 16.70 7.96
C THR A 166 29.50 16.21 6.55
N VAL A 167 29.60 17.08 5.54
CA VAL A 167 29.46 16.67 4.13
C VAL A 167 30.61 15.75 3.70
N ALA A 168 31.84 16.04 4.13
CA ALA A 168 33.00 15.21 3.82
C ALA A 168 32.88 13.79 4.43
N ASP A 169 32.42 13.70 5.68
CA ASP A 169 32.19 12.42 6.35
C ASP A 169 31.13 11.61 5.56
N ALA A 170 29.99 12.23 5.21
CA ALA A 170 28.92 11.58 4.43
C ALA A 170 29.38 11.06 3.05
N LEU A 171 30.29 11.77 2.38
CA LEU A 171 30.89 11.33 1.12
C LEU A 171 31.78 10.08 1.29
N THR A 172 32.34 9.86 2.48
CA THR A 172 33.25 8.74 2.76
C THR A 172 32.57 7.55 3.42
N GLU A 173 31.56 7.77 4.26
CA GLU A 173 30.81 6.73 4.97
C GLU A 173 29.99 5.86 4.02
N GLY A 174 29.51 6.40 2.90
CA GLY A 174 28.79 5.66 1.85
C GLY A 174 29.64 4.70 1.01
N SER A 175 30.92 4.48 1.36
CA SER A 175 31.90 3.56 0.77
C SER A 175 31.62 3.08 -0.67
N GLY A 176 31.69 4.00 -1.63
CA GLY A 176 31.71 3.72 -3.08
C GLY A 176 30.45 4.17 -3.84
N ASP A 177 29.29 4.22 -3.17
CA ASP A 177 28.00 4.45 -3.83
C ASP A 177 27.36 5.81 -3.50
N ALA A 178 28.07 6.65 -2.72
CA ALA A 178 27.61 8.00 -2.39
C ALA A 178 27.49 8.86 -3.65
N GLN A 179 26.32 9.46 -3.85
CA GLN A 179 26.02 10.41 -4.91
C GLN A 179 25.59 11.75 -4.31
N TYR A 180 25.53 12.80 -5.12
CA TYR A 180 24.86 14.04 -4.74
C TYR A 180 23.80 14.46 -5.75
N ARG A 181 22.85 15.28 -5.30
CA ARG A 181 21.77 15.75 -6.16
C ARG A 181 22.20 16.94 -7.02
N VAL A 182 22.14 16.77 -8.33
CA VAL A 182 22.46 17.81 -9.31
C VAL A 182 21.19 18.51 -9.75
N LEU A 183 21.04 19.77 -9.35
CA LEU A 183 19.97 20.66 -9.78
C LEU A 183 20.52 22.04 -10.12
N ALA A 184 20.48 22.41 -11.40
CA ALA A 184 21.12 23.63 -11.90
C ALA A 184 20.56 24.89 -11.21
N GLY A 185 21.47 25.70 -10.66
CA GLY A 185 21.12 26.93 -9.94
C GLY A 185 20.39 26.71 -8.62
N SER A 186 20.42 25.50 -8.06
CA SER A 186 19.89 25.23 -6.73
C SER A 186 20.82 25.78 -5.65
N PRO A 187 20.31 26.51 -4.64
CA PRO A 187 21.09 26.94 -3.49
C PRO A 187 21.30 25.83 -2.46
N VAL A 188 20.69 24.66 -2.67
CA VAL A 188 20.71 23.51 -1.76
C VAL A 188 20.87 22.23 -2.57
N SER A 189 21.53 21.24 -1.99
CA SER A 189 21.68 19.89 -2.53
C SER A 189 21.80 18.90 -1.36
N SER A 190 22.00 17.63 -1.65
CA SER A 190 22.26 16.60 -0.65
C SER A 190 23.24 15.58 -1.20
N VAL A 191 24.09 15.07 -0.31
CA VAL A 191 24.83 13.82 -0.53
C VAL A 191 23.94 12.69 -0.01
N TYR A 192 23.81 11.61 -0.76
CA TYR A 192 23.01 10.47 -0.35
C TYR A 192 23.63 9.13 -0.75
N SER A 193 23.23 8.07 -0.06
CA SER A 193 23.50 6.68 -0.45
C SER A 193 22.27 5.81 -0.17
N LEU A 194 22.14 4.71 -0.92
CA LEU A 194 21.12 3.70 -0.72
C LEU A 194 21.77 2.44 -0.18
N GLN A 195 21.28 1.94 0.95
CA GLN A 195 21.88 0.80 1.64
C GLN A 195 20.91 -0.38 1.78
N GLY A 196 21.48 -1.59 1.71
CA GLY A 196 20.75 -2.83 1.91
C GLY A 196 19.75 -3.17 0.79
N THR A 197 19.12 -4.33 0.90
CA THR A 197 18.14 -4.81 -0.09
C THR A 197 16.79 -4.09 0.00
N ALA A 198 16.58 -3.26 1.02
CA ALA A 198 15.42 -2.40 1.18
C ALA A 198 15.62 -1.00 0.58
N ASN A 199 16.82 -0.69 0.06
CA ASN A 199 17.19 0.63 -0.45
C ASN A 199 16.90 1.74 0.57
N CYS A 200 17.49 1.61 1.76
CA CYS A 200 17.34 2.59 2.83
C CYS A 200 18.19 3.84 2.55
N TRP A 201 17.61 5.02 2.76
CA TRP A 201 18.28 6.28 2.50
C TRP A 201 19.18 6.69 3.66
N SER A 202 20.39 7.11 3.33
CA SER A 202 21.22 7.96 4.18
C SER A 202 21.44 9.25 3.40
N GLU A 203 21.01 10.38 3.96
CA GLU A 203 21.00 11.66 3.24
C GLU A 203 21.48 12.82 4.13
N THR A 204 22.47 13.55 3.62
CA THR A 204 23.08 14.72 4.27
C THR A 204 22.86 15.94 3.38
N PRO A 205 21.87 16.79 3.68
CA PRO A 205 21.66 18.01 2.93
C PRO A 205 22.74 19.04 3.22
N PHE A 206 23.02 19.85 2.21
CA PHE A 206 23.94 20.97 2.32
C PHE A 206 23.46 22.16 1.49
N ARG A 207 23.71 23.36 2.00
CA ARG A 207 23.56 24.60 1.23
C ARG A 207 24.84 24.94 0.50
N ILE A 208 24.70 25.56 -0.66
CA ILE A 208 25.79 25.95 -1.54
C ILE A 208 26.04 27.45 -1.38
N GLU A 209 27.23 27.81 -0.88
CA GLU A 209 27.70 29.20 -0.77
C GLU A 209 28.99 29.40 -1.55
N GLY A 210 28.86 29.90 -2.78
CA GLY A 210 29.98 30.00 -3.70
C GLY A 210 30.50 28.61 -4.07
N LYS A 211 31.71 28.26 -3.61
CA LYS A 211 32.29 26.93 -3.79
C LYS A 211 32.09 26.00 -2.59
N LYS A 212 31.51 26.48 -1.49
CA LYS A 212 31.40 25.71 -0.25
C LYS A 212 30.10 24.92 -0.20
N ALA A 213 30.19 23.68 0.25
CA ALA A 213 29.06 22.86 0.65
C ALA A 213 29.03 22.81 2.18
N ILE A 214 28.01 23.43 2.77
CA ILE A 214 27.86 23.56 4.22
C ILE A 214 26.64 22.75 4.64
N ALA A 215 26.83 21.75 5.49
CA ALA A 215 25.76 20.89 5.96
C ALA A 215 24.65 21.71 6.62
N VAL A 216 23.42 21.26 6.42
CA VAL A 216 22.23 21.79 7.09
C VAL A 216 21.47 20.63 7.72
N GLU A 217 20.61 20.95 8.66
CA GLU A 217 19.72 19.97 9.27
C GLU A 217 18.83 19.33 8.18
N ALA A 218 18.72 18.01 8.24
CA ALA A 218 17.83 17.28 7.35
C ALA A 218 16.36 17.57 7.70
N PRO A 219 15.50 17.78 6.70
CA PRO A 219 14.07 17.85 6.98
C PRO A 219 13.58 16.49 7.46
N ASP A 220 12.51 16.46 8.26
CA ASP A 220 11.91 15.22 8.77
C ASP A 220 11.53 14.26 7.62
N ALA A 221 11.21 14.82 6.45
CA ALA A 221 10.91 14.12 5.21
C ALA A 221 12.05 13.17 4.85
N TRP A 222 13.29 13.65 4.88
CA TRP A 222 14.46 12.84 4.57
C TRP A 222 15.02 12.12 5.80
N GLY A 223 14.13 11.71 6.71
CA GLY A 223 14.47 10.80 7.79
C GLY A 223 15.07 9.49 7.26
N ALA A 224 15.64 8.70 8.17
CA ALA A 224 16.09 7.36 7.84
C ALA A 224 14.87 6.49 7.53
N ASP A 225 14.56 6.36 6.25
CA ASP A 225 13.50 5.49 5.76
C ASP A 225 14.05 4.54 4.68
N CYS A 226 13.22 3.59 4.29
CA CYS A 226 13.51 2.66 3.22
C CYS A 226 12.30 2.59 2.31
N MET A 227 12.52 2.13 1.07
CA MET A 227 11.39 1.93 0.16
C MET A 227 10.56 3.21 0.00
N SER A 228 11.23 4.32 -0.25
CA SER A 228 10.65 5.61 -0.61
C SER A 228 11.42 6.22 -1.80
N SER A 229 10.90 7.31 -2.37
CA SER A 229 11.62 8.13 -3.34
C SER A 229 11.89 9.49 -2.70
N HIS A 230 13.12 9.69 -2.23
CA HIS A 230 13.61 11.00 -1.83
C HIS A 230 14.00 11.77 -3.09
N GLU A 231 13.54 13.02 -3.18
CA GLU A 231 13.78 13.89 -4.32
C GLU A 231 14.09 15.32 -3.88
N LEU A 232 15.09 15.93 -4.49
CA LEU A 232 15.24 17.39 -4.46
C LEU A 232 14.63 17.95 -5.73
N VAL A 233 13.72 18.90 -5.58
CA VAL A 233 12.96 19.42 -6.72
C VAL A 233 12.97 20.94 -6.73
N LYS A 234 12.81 21.50 -7.93
CA LYS A 234 12.38 22.88 -8.13
C LYS A 234 10.94 22.87 -8.64
N ILE A 235 10.02 23.44 -7.87
CA ILE A 235 8.58 23.50 -8.19
C ILE A 235 8.13 24.95 -8.19
N ALA A 236 7.67 25.44 -9.35
CA ALA A 236 7.21 26.82 -9.54
C ALA A 236 8.16 27.91 -8.97
N GLY A 237 9.46 27.64 -8.98
CA GLY A 237 10.51 28.54 -8.49
C GLY A 237 11.01 28.26 -7.08
N ASP A 238 10.27 27.49 -6.28
CA ASP A 238 10.68 27.04 -4.95
C ASP A 238 11.52 25.77 -5.02
N TYR A 239 12.55 25.67 -4.17
CA TYR A 239 13.31 24.44 -3.99
C TYR A 239 12.74 23.68 -2.79
N ALA A 240 12.63 22.36 -2.88
CA ALA A 240 12.12 21.55 -1.79
C ALA A 240 12.76 20.17 -1.76
N ALA A 241 12.93 19.65 -0.55
CA ALA A 241 13.04 18.23 -0.30
C ALA A 241 11.64 17.62 -0.39
N VAL A 242 11.49 16.55 -1.14
CA VAL A 242 10.23 15.84 -1.34
C VAL A 242 10.46 14.36 -1.12
N VAL A 243 9.49 13.70 -0.49
CA VAL A 243 9.44 12.25 -0.38
C VAL A 243 8.13 11.81 -0.99
N VAL A 244 8.22 10.91 -1.97
CA VAL A 244 7.06 10.22 -2.52
C VAL A 244 7.05 8.81 -1.96
N GLY A 245 6.04 8.52 -1.16
CA GLY A 245 5.84 7.16 -0.65
C GLY A 245 5.36 6.24 -1.78
N TYR A 246 5.87 5.01 -1.83
CA TYR A 246 5.32 3.96 -2.69
C TYR A 246 3.98 3.47 -2.10
N GLY A 247 2.95 4.31 -2.22
CA GLY A 247 1.56 3.89 -1.97
C GLY A 247 1.05 2.98 -3.08
N GLY A 248 -0.06 2.28 -2.79
CA GLY A 248 -0.74 1.48 -3.79
C GLY A 248 -1.46 2.33 -4.86
N ALA A 249 -2.19 1.67 -5.75
CA ALA A 249 -2.94 2.32 -6.83
C ALA A 249 -3.88 3.43 -6.34
N ASP A 250 -4.47 3.23 -5.17
CA ASP A 250 -5.49 4.10 -4.56
C ASP A 250 -4.92 5.26 -3.74
N GLU A 251 -3.61 5.26 -3.47
CA GLU A 251 -3.01 6.23 -2.58
C GLU A 251 -1.69 6.78 -3.13
N LEU A 252 -1.51 8.08 -2.97
CA LEU A 252 -0.24 8.75 -3.17
C LEU A 252 0.05 9.62 -1.95
N ARG A 253 1.25 9.45 -1.38
CA ARG A 253 1.75 10.29 -0.29
C ARG A 253 2.91 11.13 -0.79
N VAL A 254 2.79 12.45 -0.63
CA VAL A 254 3.85 13.40 -0.98
C VAL A 254 4.13 14.27 0.23
N GLN A 255 5.25 14.00 0.89
CA GLN A 255 5.78 14.86 1.94
C GLN A 255 6.75 15.86 1.32
N ALA A 256 6.72 17.11 1.77
CA ALA A 256 7.62 18.13 1.27
C ALA A 256 8.06 19.11 2.36
N ALA A 257 9.34 19.46 2.33
CA ALA A 257 9.95 20.51 3.12
C ALA A 257 10.50 21.59 2.17
N ARG A 258 9.94 22.80 2.23
CA ARG A 258 10.34 23.91 1.36
C ARG A 258 11.66 24.51 1.84
N TRP A 259 12.56 24.86 0.93
CA TRP A 259 13.77 25.60 1.24
C TRP A 259 13.48 27.07 1.57
N GLU A 260 13.92 27.54 2.74
CA GLU A 260 13.67 28.91 3.24
C GLU A 260 14.93 29.80 3.16
N GLY A 261 15.94 29.38 2.41
CA GLY A 261 17.16 30.14 2.15
C GLY A 261 18.37 29.72 2.97
N LYS A 262 18.17 29.28 4.22
CA LYS A 262 19.24 28.77 5.10
C LYS A 262 19.01 27.35 5.63
N ALA A 263 17.75 26.94 5.71
CA ALA A 263 17.33 25.64 6.17
C ALA A 263 16.06 25.23 5.40
N PHE A 264 15.70 23.95 5.50
CA PHE A 264 14.35 23.51 5.14
C PHE A 264 13.36 23.98 6.20
N GLY A 265 12.20 24.43 5.75
CA GLY A 265 11.08 24.77 6.62
C GLY A 265 10.37 23.52 7.13
N LYS A 266 9.24 23.74 7.81
CA LYS A 266 8.42 22.63 8.32
C LYS A 266 7.87 21.77 7.19
N ASP A 267 7.84 20.48 7.47
CA ASP A 267 7.26 19.49 6.60
C ASP A 267 5.74 19.61 6.51
N ALA A 268 5.23 19.27 5.33
CA ALA A 268 3.82 19.10 5.08
C ALA A 268 3.60 17.79 4.31
N LEU A 269 2.56 17.05 4.66
CA LEU A 269 2.20 15.80 4.01
C LEU A 269 0.86 15.93 3.28
N LEU A 270 0.91 15.85 1.95
CA LEU A 270 -0.25 15.76 1.07
C LEU A 270 -0.52 14.28 0.79
N VAL A 271 -1.72 13.82 1.13
CA VAL A 271 -2.22 12.50 0.74
C VAL A 271 -3.26 12.69 -0.35
N ALA A 272 -3.14 11.93 -1.43
CA ALA A 272 -4.11 11.89 -2.52
C ALA A 272 -4.68 10.48 -2.65
N ARG A 273 -5.97 10.42 -2.95
CA ARG A 273 -6.76 9.20 -3.07
C ARG A 273 -7.30 9.07 -4.49
N PHE A 274 -7.22 7.86 -5.01
CA PHE A 274 -7.61 7.51 -6.37
C PHE A 274 -8.58 6.32 -6.33
N ASP A 275 -9.34 6.17 -7.40
CA ASP A 275 -9.91 4.87 -7.76
C ASP A 275 -8.83 4.02 -8.46
N HIS A 276 -9.15 2.77 -8.73
CA HIS A 276 -8.32 1.88 -9.54
C HIS A 276 -9.14 1.05 -10.52
N THR A 277 -8.42 0.54 -11.51
CA THR A 277 -8.95 -0.36 -12.54
C THR A 277 -8.10 -1.61 -12.64
N LEU A 278 -8.74 -2.74 -12.93
CA LEU A 278 -8.05 -3.99 -13.21
C LEU A 278 -7.78 -4.13 -14.70
N SER A 279 -6.56 -4.56 -15.05
CA SER A 279 -6.11 -4.75 -16.43
C SER A 279 -5.43 -6.10 -16.57
N MET A 280 -5.86 -6.92 -17.53
CA MET A 280 -5.18 -8.18 -17.82
C MET A 280 -3.77 -7.89 -18.36
N LYS A 281 -2.73 -8.42 -17.70
CA LYS A 281 -1.35 -8.40 -18.21
C LYS A 281 -1.11 -9.57 -19.15
N GLY A 282 -1.56 -10.75 -18.74
CA GLY A 282 -1.43 -11.97 -19.52
C GLY A 282 -2.10 -13.16 -18.84
N SER A 283 -2.31 -14.21 -19.62
CA SER A 283 -2.90 -15.46 -19.16
C SER A 283 -2.30 -16.63 -19.92
N ALA A 284 -2.34 -17.81 -19.32
CA ALA A 284 -1.90 -19.02 -19.97
C ALA A 284 -2.69 -20.25 -19.49
N CYS A 285 -2.74 -21.27 -20.34
CA CYS A 285 -3.34 -22.57 -20.06
C CYS A 285 -2.40 -23.71 -20.40
N ALA A 286 -2.50 -24.81 -19.65
CA ALA A 286 -1.77 -26.03 -19.93
C ALA A 286 -2.19 -26.62 -21.30
N PRO A 287 -1.27 -27.28 -22.03
CA PRO A 287 0.13 -27.49 -21.67
C PRO A 287 1.06 -26.30 -22.00
N LYS A 288 0.75 -25.49 -23.02
CA LYS A 288 1.54 -24.32 -23.44
C LYS A 288 0.73 -23.40 -24.37
N GLN A 289 -0.33 -22.80 -23.85
CA GLN A 289 -1.17 -21.84 -24.57
C GLN A 289 -1.08 -20.47 -23.90
N SER A 290 -0.70 -19.43 -24.64
CA SER A 290 -0.84 -18.03 -24.24
C SER A 290 -1.11 -17.14 -25.48
N PRO A 291 -2.09 -16.22 -25.44
CA PRO A 291 -3.01 -15.99 -24.32
C PRO A 291 -4.04 -17.12 -24.15
N CYS A 292 -4.57 -17.26 -22.94
CA CYS A 292 -5.72 -18.11 -22.65
C CYS A 292 -6.94 -17.23 -22.36
N ASP A 293 -7.53 -16.65 -23.41
CA ASP A 293 -8.53 -15.57 -23.30
C ASP A 293 -9.79 -15.96 -22.51
N ASP A 294 -10.24 -17.21 -22.62
CA ASP A 294 -11.39 -17.70 -21.87
C ASP A 294 -11.10 -17.81 -20.37
N PHE A 295 -9.86 -18.19 -20.00
CA PHE A 295 -9.43 -18.12 -18.60
C PHE A 295 -9.21 -16.67 -18.15
N ALA A 296 -8.66 -15.80 -19.00
CA ALA A 296 -8.50 -14.38 -18.70
C ALA A 296 -9.84 -13.73 -18.31
N ALA A 297 -10.92 -13.99 -19.06
CA ALA A 297 -12.26 -13.51 -18.74
C ALA A 297 -12.79 -14.08 -17.40
N THR A 298 -12.51 -15.35 -17.14
CA THR A 298 -12.88 -16.03 -15.88
C THR A 298 -12.14 -15.40 -14.68
N ALA A 299 -10.82 -15.25 -14.79
CA ALA A 299 -9.97 -14.66 -13.76
C ALA A 299 -10.34 -13.19 -13.51
N MET A 300 -10.65 -12.42 -14.55
CA MET A 300 -11.10 -11.03 -14.41
C MET A 300 -12.44 -10.93 -13.67
N THR A 301 -13.35 -11.88 -13.88
CA THR A 301 -14.63 -11.94 -13.14
C THR A 301 -14.39 -12.21 -11.65
N VAL A 302 -13.47 -13.12 -11.34
CA VAL A 302 -13.06 -13.44 -9.96
C VAL A 302 -12.40 -12.23 -9.31
N ALA A 303 -11.39 -11.65 -9.96
CA ALA A 303 -10.62 -10.53 -9.42
C ALA A 303 -11.50 -9.30 -9.19
N ASN A 304 -12.37 -8.91 -10.15
CA ASN A 304 -13.29 -7.77 -9.94
C ASN A 304 -14.21 -7.94 -8.74
N ARG A 305 -14.58 -9.19 -8.40
CA ARG A 305 -15.41 -9.46 -7.22
C ARG A 305 -14.59 -9.44 -5.93
N PHE A 306 -13.40 -10.02 -5.96
CA PHE A 306 -12.55 -10.17 -4.79
C PHE A 306 -11.84 -8.87 -4.40
N ASP A 307 -11.33 -8.13 -5.37
CA ASP A 307 -10.65 -6.85 -5.19
C ASP A 307 -11.44 -5.83 -4.35
N ARG A 308 -12.77 -5.81 -4.51
CA ARG A 308 -13.64 -4.90 -3.77
C ARG A 308 -14.02 -5.41 -2.36
N SER A 309 -13.69 -6.65 -2.03
CA SER A 309 -13.97 -7.30 -0.74
C SER A 309 -13.07 -8.54 -0.59
N PRO A 310 -11.77 -8.35 -0.28
CA PRO A 310 -10.74 -9.41 -0.31
C PRO A 310 -10.81 -10.33 0.92
N LEU A 311 -11.96 -10.97 1.11
CA LEU A 311 -12.23 -11.93 2.17
C LEU A 311 -12.52 -13.30 1.58
N ALA A 312 -12.05 -14.37 2.22
CA ALA A 312 -12.23 -15.73 1.72
C ALA A 312 -13.71 -16.07 1.41
N ASP A 313 -14.64 -15.57 2.24
CA ASP A 313 -16.09 -15.76 2.06
C ASP A 313 -16.64 -15.12 0.78
N THR A 314 -15.96 -14.11 0.23
CA THR A 314 -16.36 -13.44 -1.02
C THR A 314 -16.40 -14.41 -2.19
N LEU A 315 -15.52 -15.40 -2.23
CA LEU A 315 -15.46 -16.41 -3.30
C LEU A 315 -15.90 -17.82 -2.85
N ALA A 316 -16.29 -18.01 -1.59
CA ALA A 316 -16.58 -19.34 -1.04
C ALA A 316 -17.80 -20.06 -1.66
N ARG A 317 -18.66 -19.35 -2.39
CA ARG A 317 -19.86 -19.96 -3.00
C ARG A 317 -19.49 -20.84 -4.19
N LEU A 318 -19.70 -22.15 -4.04
CA LEU A 318 -19.62 -23.13 -5.14
C LEU A 318 -20.55 -22.76 -6.31
N PRO A 319 -20.06 -22.76 -7.56
CA PRO A 319 -20.88 -22.58 -8.75
C PRO A 319 -21.99 -23.64 -8.86
N GLN A 320 -23.10 -23.28 -9.48
CA GLN A 320 -24.19 -24.23 -9.72
C GLN A 320 -23.70 -25.37 -10.63
N GLY A 321 -23.96 -26.62 -10.23
CA GLY A 321 -23.51 -27.80 -10.97
C GLY A 321 -22.07 -28.22 -10.68
N ALA A 322 -21.35 -27.53 -9.79
CA ALA A 322 -20.01 -27.93 -9.38
C ALA A 322 -20.02 -29.24 -8.57
N ASP A 323 -19.02 -30.08 -8.83
CA ASP A 323 -18.77 -31.30 -8.07
C ASP A 323 -18.16 -30.95 -6.70
N LYS A 324 -19.00 -30.99 -5.68
CA LYS A 324 -18.62 -30.65 -4.31
C LYS A 324 -17.54 -31.58 -3.76
N ALA A 325 -17.57 -32.87 -4.11
CA ALA A 325 -16.62 -33.85 -3.61
C ALA A 325 -15.25 -33.65 -4.26
N ALA A 326 -15.23 -33.39 -5.58
CA ALA A 326 -13.99 -33.07 -6.30
C ALA A 326 -13.34 -31.80 -5.75
N HIS A 327 -14.11 -30.73 -5.55
CA HIS A 327 -13.59 -29.49 -4.95
C HIS A 327 -13.06 -29.72 -3.53
N ALA A 328 -13.80 -30.43 -2.68
CA ALA A 328 -13.38 -30.71 -1.31
C ALA A 328 -12.07 -31.53 -1.27
N ALA A 329 -11.92 -32.51 -2.16
CA ALA A 329 -10.69 -33.29 -2.28
C ALA A 329 -9.50 -32.42 -2.73
N ALA A 330 -9.71 -31.54 -3.73
CA ALA A 330 -8.67 -30.63 -4.20
C ALA A 330 -8.26 -29.63 -3.10
N TYR A 331 -9.23 -29.07 -2.38
CA TYR A 331 -8.99 -28.17 -1.24
C TYR A 331 -8.20 -28.87 -0.12
N ALA A 332 -8.56 -30.12 0.21
CA ALA A 332 -7.83 -30.92 1.19
C ALA A 332 -6.38 -31.18 0.76
N ALA A 333 -6.14 -31.49 -0.51
CA ALA A 333 -4.79 -31.66 -1.05
C ALA A 333 -3.98 -30.36 -1.03
N ALA A 334 -4.62 -29.21 -1.32
CA ALA A 334 -3.93 -27.92 -1.31
C ALA A 334 -3.51 -27.48 0.09
N THR A 335 -4.31 -27.84 1.11
CA THR A 335 -4.12 -27.38 2.51
C THR A 335 -3.43 -28.41 3.40
N ALA A 336 -3.09 -29.59 2.87
CA ALA A 336 -2.23 -30.58 3.53
C ALA A 336 -0.87 -29.99 3.90
N ASP A 337 -0.11 -30.64 4.78
CA ASP A 337 1.17 -30.13 5.29
C ASP A 337 2.23 -29.91 4.19
N ASP A 338 2.18 -30.69 3.11
CA ASP A 338 3.01 -30.58 1.91
C ASP A 338 2.29 -29.92 0.71
N GLY A 339 1.06 -29.44 0.94
CA GLY A 339 0.22 -28.82 -0.07
C GLY A 339 0.68 -27.42 -0.46
N MET A 340 0.28 -26.97 -1.64
CA MET A 340 0.66 -25.66 -2.19
C MET A 340 0.19 -24.46 -1.34
N ALA A 341 -0.81 -24.66 -0.49
CA ALA A 341 -1.38 -23.66 0.41
C ALA A 341 -1.20 -24.04 1.90
N ALA A 342 -0.23 -24.90 2.21
CA ALA A 342 0.05 -25.37 3.57
C ALA A 342 0.38 -24.21 4.52
N LYS A 343 -0.28 -24.16 5.68
CA LYS A 343 -0.11 -23.08 6.67
C LYS A 343 1.33 -22.88 7.15
N LYS A 344 2.10 -23.97 7.23
CA LYS A 344 3.49 -23.95 7.73
C LYS A 344 4.53 -23.94 6.62
N SER A 345 4.13 -24.01 5.34
CA SER A 345 5.10 -24.03 4.25
C SER A 345 5.74 -22.66 4.09
N GLN A 346 7.07 -22.65 4.11
CA GLN A 346 7.89 -21.48 3.80
C GLN A 346 8.06 -21.27 2.28
N THR A 347 7.72 -22.28 1.48
CA THR A 347 7.84 -22.26 0.03
C THR A 347 6.47 -22.43 -0.61
N ARG A 348 6.04 -21.42 -1.35
CA ARG A 348 4.77 -21.39 -2.08
C ARG A 348 5.05 -21.49 -3.58
N PRO A 349 4.09 -22.00 -4.40
CA PRO A 349 4.29 -22.06 -5.84
C PRO A 349 4.36 -20.65 -6.43
N SER A 350 5.09 -20.51 -7.53
CA SER A 350 4.92 -19.37 -8.43
C SER A 350 3.68 -19.59 -9.32
N LEU A 351 3.14 -18.49 -9.85
CA LEU A 351 2.07 -18.50 -10.82
C LEU A 351 2.46 -19.36 -12.04
N PRO A 352 1.67 -20.40 -12.39
CA PRO A 352 2.03 -21.30 -13.48
C PRO A 352 2.12 -20.58 -14.83
N ASP A 353 3.32 -20.38 -15.37
CA ASP A 353 3.51 -19.69 -16.65
C ASP A 353 3.42 -20.62 -17.88
N PHE A 354 3.45 -21.94 -17.66
CA PHE A 354 3.44 -22.97 -18.71
C PHE A 354 4.54 -22.80 -19.78
N GLY A 355 5.63 -22.13 -19.41
CA GLY A 355 6.79 -21.87 -20.28
C GLY A 355 6.50 -20.88 -21.41
N THR A 356 5.58 -19.94 -21.21
CA THR A 356 5.17 -18.93 -22.18
C THR A 356 5.86 -17.57 -21.97
N GLY A 357 6.36 -17.33 -20.76
CA GLY A 357 7.09 -16.13 -20.35
C GLY A 357 6.21 -14.92 -20.07
N TYR A 358 4.88 -15.07 -19.96
CA TYR A 358 3.97 -13.93 -19.83
C TYR A 358 4.09 -13.21 -18.49
N THR A 359 4.62 -13.89 -17.46
CA THR A 359 4.87 -13.32 -16.13
C THR A 359 6.23 -12.64 -16.00
N ALA A 360 7.04 -12.59 -17.07
CA ALA A 360 8.39 -12.03 -17.03
C ALA A 360 8.42 -10.61 -16.43
N GLY A 361 9.32 -10.38 -15.47
CA GLY A 361 9.46 -9.10 -14.77
C GLY A 361 8.35 -8.77 -13.76
N SER A 362 7.47 -9.72 -13.45
CA SER A 362 6.35 -9.52 -12.50
C SER A 362 6.62 -10.22 -11.17
N MET A 363 6.05 -9.70 -10.09
CA MET A 363 5.99 -10.38 -8.79
C MET A 363 4.93 -11.47 -8.87
N ALA A 364 5.32 -12.71 -9.12
CA ALA A 364 4.42 -13.80 -9.51
C ALA A 364 4.39 -14.96 -8.52
N ASP A 365 4.94 -14.79 -7.31
CA ASP A 365 4.86 -15.79 -6.25
C ASP A 365 3.59 -15.63 -5.43
N TYR A 366 3.04 -16.75 -4.95
CA TYR A 366 1.98 -16.77 -3.95
C TYR A 366 2.56 -16.64 -2.53
N SER A 367 1.77 -16.11 -1.61
CA SER A 367 2.11 -15.98 -0.18
C SER A 367 1.30 -16.92 0.71
N ALA A 368 1.39 -16.69 2.02
CA ALA A 368 0.53 -17.34 3.01
C ALA A 368 -0.89 -16.75 3.06
N GLU A 369 -1.09 -15.57 2.45
CA GLU A 369 -2.34 -14.80 2.42
C GLU A 369 -3.32 -15.28 1.35
N GLY A 370 -2.81 -15.98 0.33
CA GLY A 370 -3.60 -16.40 -0.81
C GLY A 370 -4.89 -17.14 -0.42
N THR A 371 -5.95 -16.83 -1.14
CA THR A 371 -7.29 -17.37 -0.93
C THR A 371 -7.60 -18.47 -1.93
N LEU A 372 -7.90 -19.67 -1.41
CA LEU A 372 -8.44 -20.78 -2.19
C LEU A 372 -9.95 -20.61 -2.37
N PHE A 373 -10.47 -20.92 -3.55
CA PHE A 373 -11.90 -20.81 -3.83
C PHE A 373 -12.40 -21.83 -4.85
N PRO A 374 -13.70 -22.17 -4.85
CA PRO A 374 -14.29 -23.03 -5.88
C PRO A 374 -14.38 -22.33 -7.23
N LEU A 375 -13.93 -23.00 -8.28
CA LEU A 375 -13.98 -22.50 -9.64
C LEU A 375 -14.59 -23.54 -10.59
N THR A 376 -15.34 -23.07 -11.58
CA THR A 376 -15.71 -23.89 -12.75
C THR A 376 -15.10 -23.30 -14.00
N PHE A 377 -14.33 -24.09 -14.74
CA PHE A 377 -13.69 -23.67 -15.97
C PHE A 377 -13.76 -24.79 -17.00
N ARG A 378 -14.21 -24.47 -18.23
CA ARG A 378 -14.44 -25.44 -19.32
C ARG A 378 -15.28 -26.66 -18.89
N GLY A 379 -16.28 -26.45 -18.04
CA GLY A 379 -17.19 -27.48 -17.53
C GLY A 379 -16.63 -28.36 -16.40
N GLU A 380 -15.40 -28.12 -15.96
CA GLU A 380 -14.78 -28.86 -14.86
C GLU A 380 -14.83 -28.07 -13.56
N THR A 381 -15.02 -28.78 -12.44
CA THR A 381 -14.85 -28.22 -11.10
C THR A 381 -13.38 -28.24 -10.70
N LEU A 382 -12.80 -27.06 -10.51
CA LEU A 382 -11.41 -26.82 -10.18
C LEU A 382 -11.28 -26.10 -8.84
N LEU A 383 -10.05 -26.10 -8.32
CA LEU A 383 -9.65 -25.26 -7.21
C LEU A 383 -9.00 -23.99 -7.75
N GLY A 384 -9.62 -22.84 -7.49
CA GLY A 384 -9.05 -21.53 -7.75
C GLY A 384 -8.11 -21.09 -6.63
N TYR A 385 -7.09 -20.30 -6.98
CA TYR A 385 -6.19 -19.66 -6.01
C TYR A 385 -5.91 -18.21 -6.45
N ILE A 386 -6.28 -17.25 -5.59
CA ILE A 386 -6.08 -15.82 -5.82
C ILE A 386 -5.21 -15.22 -4.71
N ASP A 387 -4.28 -14.34 -5.09
CA ASP A 387 -3.41 -13.63 -4.15
C ASP A 387 -2.87 -12.36 -4.80
N HIS A 388 -2.23 -11.51 -4.00
CA HIS A 388 -1.37 -10.45 -4.52
C HIS A 388 -0.08 -11.03 -5.12
N GLY A 389 0.62 -10.25 -5.95
CA GLY A 389 1.89 -10.64 -6.53
C GLY A 389 3.05 -10.49 -5.54
N HIS A 390 3.81 -11.56 -5.29
CA HIS A 390 4.98 -11.51 -4.40
C HIS A 390 6.32 -11.76 -5.10
N VAL A 391 7.38 -11.24 -4.48
CA VAL A 391 8.77 -11.68 -4.69
C VAL A 391 9.51 -11.64 -3.35
N GLY A 392 9.75 -12.81 -2.77
CA GLY A 392 10.23 -12.91 -1.39
C GLY A 392 9.25 -12.25 -0.40
N TRP A 393 9.72 -11.27 0.37
CA TRP A 393 8.89 -10.52 1.33
C TRP A 393 8.16 -9.32 0.71
N ARG A 394 8.46 -8.98 -0.55
CA ARG A 394 7.82 -7.86 -1.25
C ARG A 394 6.49 -8.28 -1.84
N VAL A 395 5.53 -7.37 -1.80
CA VAL A 395 4.17 -7.52 -2.34
C VAL A 395 3.85 -6.29 -3.20
N ASN A 396 3.11 -6.49 -4.28
CA ASN A 396 2.50 -5.41 -5.05
C ASN A 396 0.96 -5.51 -5.01
N ASP A 397 0.27 -4.50 -5.55
CA ASP A 397 -1.20 -4.50 -5.57
C ASP A 397 -1.79 -5.48 -6.60
N ASP A 398 -0.99 -5.96 -7.55
CA ASP A 398 -1.48 -6.78 -8.67
C ASP A 398 -2.05 -8.11 -8.18
N TRP A 399 -3.09 -8.60 -8.85
CA TRP A 399 -3.73 -9.88 -8.53
C TRP A 399 -3.18 -10.99 -9.42
N ILE A 400 -2.88 -12.14 -8.81
CA ILE A 400 -2.58 -13.38 -9.52
C ILE A 400 -3.69 -14.40 -9.28
N VAL A 401 -4.17 -15.04 -10.34
CA VAL A 401 -5.25 -16.03 -10.27
C VAL A 401 -4.84 -17.29 -11.00
N SER A 402 -5.01 -18.45 -10.38
CA SER A 402 -4.75 -19.75 -11.01
C SER A 402 -5.84 -20.77 -10.72
N ALA A 403 -5.92 -21.78 -11.58
CA ALA A 403 -6.85 -22.88 -11.48
C ALA A 403 -6.09 -24.21 -11.47
N TRP A 404 -6.48 -25.10 -10.55
CA TRP A 404 -5.80 -26.35 -10.27
C TRP A 404 -6.78 -27.51 -10.28
N ARG A 405 -6.35 -28.63 -10.86
CA ARG A 405 -7.08 -29.90 -10.90
C ARG A 405 -6.40 -30.89 -9.97
N LEU A 406 -7.19 -31.63 -9.19
CA LEU A 406 -6.67 -32.80 -8.49
C LEU A 406 -6.67 -34.01 -9.43
N LYS A 407 -5.49 -34.61 -9.67
CA LYS A 407 -5.34 -35.82 -10.48
C LYS A 407 -4.36 -36.77 -9.79
N ALA A 408 -4.80 -38.00 -9.55
CA ALA A 408 -4.02 -39.02 -8.84
C ALA A 408 -3.43 -38.54 -7.49
N GLY A 409 -4.18 -37.70 -6.75
CA GLY A 409 -3.76 -37.15 -5.46
C GLY A 409 -2.84 -35.93 -5.55
N GLN A 410 -2.48 -35.46 -6.75
CA GLN A 410 -1.62 -34.30 -6.95
C GLN A 410 -2.37 -33.15 -7.64
N LEU A 411 -2.04 -31.91 -7.28
CA LEU A 411 -2.59 -30.72 -7.92
C LEU A 411 -1.79 -30.39 -9.18
N GLU A 412 -2.45 -30.45 -10.33
CA GLU A 412 -1.91 -30.05 -11.63
C GLU A 412 -2.47 -28.66 -12.00
N PRO A 413 -1.61 -27.69 -12.38
CA PRO A 413 -2.09 -26.38 -12.82
C PRO A 413 -2.77 -26.50 -14.20
N VAL A 414 -3.93 -25.87 -14.33
CA VAL A 414 -4.76 -25.89 -15.55
C VAL A 414 -4.65 -24.57 -16.30
N ALA A 415 -4.70 -23.46 -15.57
CA ALA A 415 -4.67 -22.12 -16.14
C ALA A 415 -4.22 -21.07 -15.11
N SER A 416 -3.75 -19.93 -15.59
CA SER A 416 -3.30 -18.82 -14.76
C SER A 416 -3.49 -17.47 -15.47
N ALA A 417 -3.57 -16.41 -14.68
CA ALA A 417 -3.67 -15.04 -15.15
C ALA A 417 -2.98 -14.08 -14.18
N TYR A 418 -2.35 -13.05 -14.75
CA TYR A 418 -1.77 -11.92 -14.02
C TYR A 418 -2.57 -10.66 -14.34
N ILE A 419 -3.04 -9.98 -13.31
CA ILE A 419 -3.98 -8.86 -13.43
C ILE A 419 -3.37 -7.65 -12.73
N GLU A 420 -3.01 -6.66 -13.53
CA GLU A 420 -2.46 -5.40 -13.03
C GLU A 420 -3.56 -4.55 -12.39
N VAL A 421 -3.29 -4.05 -11.19
CA VAL A 421 -4.08 -2.99 -10.56
C VAL A 421 -3.48 -1.67 -11.01
N LYS A 422 -4.27 -0.81 -11.66
CA LYS A 422 -3.82 0.47 -12.23
C LYS A 422 -4.52 1.64 -11.58
N ARG A 423 -3.76 2.66 -11.17
CA ARG A 423 -4.29 3.93 -10.67
C ARG A 423 -5.28 4.52 -11.67
N GLY A 424 -6.49 4.74 -11.21
CA GLY A 424 -7.62 5.24 -11.96
C GLY A 424 -7.82 6.74 -11.77
N ALA A 425 -9.08 7.15 -11.66
CA ALA A 425 -9.46 8.54 -11.51
C ALA A 425 -9.00 9.10 -10.15
N PHE A 426 -8.57 10.36 -10.15
CA PHE A 426 -8.38 11.10 -8.91
C PHE A 426 -9.73 11.29 -8.19
N LEU A 427 -9.74 11.06 -6.88
CA LEU A 427 -10.93 11.23 -6.05
C LEU A 427 -10.79 12.47 -5.17
N LEU A 428 -9.79 12.48 -4.28
CA LEU A 428 -9.67 13.44 -3.19
C LEU A 428 -8.22 13.66 -2.83
N SER A 429 -7.92 14.80 -2.21
CA SER A 429 -6.64 15.01 -1.53
C SER A 429 -6.86 15.76 -0.24
N SER A 430 -5.96 15.55 0.71
CA SER A 430 -6.03 16.11 2.05
C SER A 430 -4.63 16.39 2.57
N MET A 431 -4.50 17.43 3.39
CA MET A 431 -3.30 17.61 4.21
C MET A 431 -3.48 16.81 5.49
N VAL A 432 -2.51 15.95 5.79
CA VAL A 432 -2.51 15.17 7.04
C VAL A 432 -1.33 15.58 7.91
N PRO A 433 -1.41 15.39 9.23
CA PRO A 433 -0.25 15.53 10.10
C PRO A 433 0.90 14.65 9.61
N VAL A 434 2.10 15.21 9.63
CA VAL A 434 3.32 14.43 9.36
C VAL A 434 3.50 13.46 10.53
N PRO A 435 3.59 12.13 10.28
CA PRO A 435 3.86 11.17 11.33
C PRO A 435 5.16 11.51 12.06
N ALA A 436 5.21 11.24 13.37
CA ALA A 436 6.48 11.35 14.08
C ALA A 436 7.48 10.36 13.47
N PRO A 437 8.79 10.69 13.44
CA PRO A 437 9.82 9.75 13.03
C PRO A 437 9.72 8.48 13.90
N ASP A 438 9.74 7.30 13.28
CA ASP A 438 9.74 6.03 14.01
C ASP A 438 11.05 5.92 14.80
N PRO A 439 11.03 5.80 16.14
CA PRO A 439 12.24 5.56 16.92
C PRO A 439 12.68 4.10 16.70
N HIS A 440 13.36 3.84 15.58
CA HIS A 440 13.99 2.55 15.32
C HIS A 440 15.12 2.22 16.30
#